data_AF-A0A4D9D2D4-F1
#
_entry.id   AF-A0A4D9D2D4-F1
#
_cell.length_a   1.000
_cell.length_b   1.000
_cell.length_c   1.000
_cell.angle_alpha   90.00
_cell.angle_beta   90.00
_cell.angle_gamma   90.00
#
_symmetry.space_group_name_H-M   'P 1'
#
loop_
_entity.id
_entity.type
_entity.pdbx_description
1 polymer ?
#
loop_
_entity_poly.entity_id
_entity_poly.type
_entity_poly.pdbx_seq_one_letter_code
_entity_poly.pdbx_strand_id
1 'polypeptide(L)'
;MTGEARPTPSRALSMPPPVPAGPSMSGKKKGIVASIHGIAHAESWAIDLMWDLLLRFAYDVQAAEPSFWDDFLRIVREEAEHFLSWTRRLEEGYGIRYGTLPVHDALWECAEASKDDVMARFSLINLLQEARGLDTSEITLQRLLRAGDPVSAETLRKNAKEEEGHVAAGIKWFCYVKDKRLLQGSCESYFHRYVKERYRGRIVPPFNVEARRRAGMCEAWYFPLVTPSKKEREAGMKQGSEHT
;
A
#
# COMPACT_ATOMS: atom_id res chain seq x y z
N MET A 1 -0.64 -5.76 -46.72
CA MET A 1 -1.61 -5.38 -45.68
C MET A 1 -0.80 -4.90 -44.49
N THR A 2 -0.64 -3.58 -44.39
CA THR A 2 0.20 -2.88 -43.42
C THR A 2 -0.47 -2.89 -42.05
N GLY A 3 0.31 -3.21 -41.01
CA GLY A 3 -0.14 -3.28 -39.63
C GLY A 3 -0.59 -1.92 -39.10
N GLU A 4 -1.79 -1.89 -38.51
CA GLU A 4 -2.23 -0.76 -37.70
C GLU A 4 -1.56 -0.85 -36.33
N ALA A 5 -0.77 0.18 -36.04
CA ALA A 5 -0.14 0.39 -34.75
C ALA A 5 -1.20 0.49 -33.65
N ARG A 6 -0.98 -0.21 -32.54
CA ARG A 6 -1.71 -0.03 -31.28
C ARG A 6 -1.72 1.46 -30.92
N PRO A 7 -2.87 2.06 -30.54
CA PRO A 7 -2.89 3.46 -30.16
C PRO A 7 -1.95 3.67 -28.97
N THR A 8 -0.91 4.48 -29.18
CA THR A 8 -0.10 5.06 -28.11
C THR A 8 -1.02 5.84 -27.17
N PRO A 9 -0.90 5.72 -25.84
CA PRO A 9 -1.68 6.52 -24.92
C PRO A 9 -1.35 7.99 -25.18
N SER A 10 -2.32 8.71 -25.74
CA SER A 10 -2.23 10.14 -25.95
C SER A 10 -2.28 10.85 -24.61
N ARG A 11 -1.19 11.57 -24.33
CA ARG A 11 -1.14 12.85 -23.60
C ARG A 11 -1.26 12.72 -22.09
N ALA A 12 -0.25 13.28 -21.42
CA ALA A 12 -0.24 13.59 -20.00
C ALA A 12 -1.65 13.94 -19.53
N LEU A 13 -2.14 13.20 -18.52
CA LEU A 13 -3.31 13.59 -17.77
C LEU A 13 -3.12 15.06 -17.43
N SER A 14 -4.00 15.90 -17.95
CA SER A 14 -4.01 17.32 -17.61
C SER A 14 -4.07 17.36 -16.11
N MET A 15 -2.99 17.82 -15.47
CA MET A 15 -3.02 18.19 -14.06
C MET A 15 -4.32 18.98 -13.86
N PRO A 16 -5.19 18.59 -12.90
CA PRO A 16 -6.35 19.39 -12.60
C PRO A 16 -5.89 20.84 -12.35
N PRO A 17 -6.70 21.84 -12.72
CA PRO A 17 -6.34 23.24 -12.54
C PRO A 17 -5.88 23.46 -11.08
N PRO A 18 -4.85 24.29 -10.85
CA PRO A 18 -4.31 24.51 -9.52
C PRO A 18 -5.45 24.90 -8.58
N VAL A 19 -5.62 24.09 -7.54
CA VAL A 19 -6.67 24.33 -6.57
C VAL A 19 -6.39 25.65 -5.86
N PRO A 20 -7.40 26.50 -5.59
CA PRO A 20 -7.27 27.67 -4.75
C PRO A 20 -6.44 27.38 -3.50
N ALA A 21 -5.48 28.26 -3.19
CA ALA A 21 -4.70 28.15 -1.98
C ALA A 21 -5.65 28.05 -0.78
N GLY A 22 -5.62 26.89 -0.10
CA GLY A 22 -6.41 26.67 1.10
C GLY A 22 -6.10 27.71 2.19
N PRO A 23 -6.95 27.81 3.22
CA PRO A 23 -6.78 28.79 4.30
C PRO A 23 -5.37 28.76 4.90
N SER A 24 -4.88 29.94 5.30
CA SER A 24 -3.56 30.08 5.94
C SER A 24 -3.50 29.24 7.23
N MET A 25 -2.67 28.19 7.22
CA MET A 25 -2.47 27.30 8.36
C MET A 25 -1.05 27.40 8.91
N SER A 26 -0.91 27.25 10.24
CA SER A 26 0.40 27.12 10.89
C SER A 26 1.14 25.86 10.42
N GLY A 27 2.47 25.86 10.48
CA GLY A 27 3.30 24.75 9.96
C GLY A 27 2.95 23.37 10.52
N LYS A 28 2.61 23.28 11.82
CA LYS A 28 2.17 22.02 12.46
C LYS A 28 0.84 21.52 11.88
N LYS A 29 -0.14 22.41 11.68
CA LYS A 29 -1.44 22.05 11.06
C LYS A 29 -1.27 21.64 9.60
N LYS A 30 -0.41 22.34 8.84
CA LYS A 30 -0.09 21.99 7.45
C LYS A 30 0.42 20.55 7.31
N GLY A 31 1.34 20.13 8.19
CA GLY A 31 1.87 18.77 8.15
C GLY A 31 0.84 17.67 8.45
N ILE A 32 -0.09 17.94 9.38
CA ILE A 32 -1.20 17.01 9.69
C ILE A 32 -2.16 16.91 8.52
N VAL A 33 -2.59 18.04 7.95
CA VAL A 33 -3.51 18.05 6.80
C VAL A 33 -2.91 17.35 5.60
N ALA A 34 -1.64 17.62 5.27
CA ALA A 34 -0.95 16.91 4.19
C ALA A 34 -0.88 15.39 4.42
N SER A 35 -0.75 14.97 5.68
CA SER A 35 -0.73 13.55 6.00
C SER A 35 -2.11 12.89 5.90
N ILE A 36 -3.16 13.56 6.38
CA ILE A 36 -4.54 13.07 6.23
C ILE A 36 -4.92 12.99 4.76
N HIS A 37 -4.52 13.99 3.96
CA HIS A 37 -4.72 13.98 2.52
C HIS A 37 -3.96 12.83 1.84
N GLY A 38 -2.72 12.57 2.24
CA GLY A 38 -1.96 11.41 1.78
C GLY A 38 -2.61 10.08 2.12
N ILE A 39 -3.19 9.93 3.31
CA ILE A 39 -3.94 8.73 3.70
C ILE A 39 -5.20 8.59 2.84
N ALA A 40 -6.01 9.65 2.71
CA ALA A 40 -7.18 9.65 1.83
C ALA A 40 -6.82 9.26 0.39
N HIS A 41 -5.67 9.72 -0.10
CA HIS A 41 -5.19 9.33 -1.42
C HIS A 41 -4.84 7.84 -1.49
N ALA A 42 -4.19 7.29 -0.47
CA ALA A 42 -3.91 5.86 -0.40
C ALA A 42 -5.20 5.03 -0.43
N GLU A 43 -6.21 5.36 0.39
CA GLU A 43 -7.49 4.62 0.39
C GLU A 43 -8.19 4.71 -0.98
N SER A 44 -8.16 5.89 -1.62
CA SER A 44 -8.73 6.07 -2.96
C SER A 44 -8.07 5.15 -3.98
N TRP A 45 -6.74 4.99 -3.91
CA TRP A 45 -6.00 4.07 -4.76
C TRP A 45 -6.29 2.62 -4.41
N ALA A 46 -6.45 2.29 -3.12
CA ALA A 46 -6.76 0.94 -2.68
C ALA A 46 -8.08 0.45 -3.31
N ILE A 47 -9.13 1.30 -3.36
CA ILE A 47 -10.39 1.00 -4.07
C ILE A 47 -10.12 0.56 -5.52
N ASP A 48 -9.39 1.38 -6.28
CA ASP A 48 -9.07 1.11 -7.68
C ASP A 48 -8.22 -0.15 -7.84
N LEU A 49 -7.27 -0.39 -6.93
CA LEU A 49 -6.38 -1.55 -6.96
C LEU A 49 -7.09 -2.85 -6.62
N MET A 50 -8.07 -2.83 -5.71
CA MET A 50 -8.87 -4.02 -5.42
C MET A 50 -9.81 -4.35 -6.58
N TRP A 51 -10.38 -3.35 -7.25
CA TRP A 51 -11.13 -3.57 -8.49
C TRP A 51 -10.25 -4.08 -9.63
N ASP A 52 -9.05 -3.49 -9.82
CA ASP A 52 -8.07 -3.96 -10.80
C ASP A 52 -7.68 -5.41 -10.51
N LEU A 53 -7.43 -5.76 -9.24
CA LEU A 53 -7.14 -7.12 -8.82
C LEU A 53 -8.28 -8.10 -9.18
N LEU A 54 -9.52 -7.75 -8.79
CA LEU A 54 -10.71 -8.55 -9.04
C LEU A 54 -10.96 -8.80 -10.53
N LEU A 55 -10.82 -7.77 -11.36
CA LEU A 55 -11.18 -7.83 -12.78
C LEU A 55 -10.05 -8.34 -13.66
N ARG A 56 -8.83 -7.84 -13.47
CA ARG A 56 -7.67 -8.19 -14.30
C ARG A 56 -7.25 -9.63 -14.10
N PHE A 57 -7.20 -10.07 -12.85
CA PHE A 57 -6.71 -11.38 -12.47
C PHE A 57 -7.85 -12.35 -12.14
N ALA A 58 -9.08 -12.00 -12.52
CA ALA A 58 -10.23 -12.89 -12.42
C ALA A 58 -9.92 -14.26 -13.02
N TYR A 59 -9.15 -14.35 -14.12
CA TYR A 59 -8.79 -15.60 -14.80
C TYR A 59 -7.66 -16.39 -14.09
N ASP A 60 -6.67 -15.70 -13.55
CA ASP A 60 -5.59 -16.33 -12.78
C ASP A 60 -6.12 -16.94 -11.48
N VAL A 61 -7.04 -16.22 -10.85
CA VAL A 61 -7.66 -16.61 -9.60
C VAL A 61 -8.87 -17.53 -9.87
N GLN A 62 -9.52 -17.42 -11.04
CA GLN A 62 -10.85 -17.90 -11.52
C GLN A 62 -11.50 -19.18 -11.01
N ALA A 63 -10.73 -20.13 -10.51
CA ALA A 63 -11.27 -21.29 -9.82
C ALA A 63 -11.37 -21.07 -8.30
N ALA A 64 -11.05 -19.85 -7.86
CA ALA A 64 -11.16 -19.44 -6.48
C ALA A 64 -12.63 -19.42 -6.11
N GLU A 65 -12.91 -20.30 -5.16
CA GLU A 65 -14.11 -20.42 -4.35
C GLU A 65 -14.75 -19.04 -4.09
N PRO A 66 -16.10 -18.93 -4.07
CA PRO A 66 -16.83 -17.67 -3.91
C PRO A 66 -16.26 -16.69 -2.87
N SER A 67 -15.57 -17.18 -1.83
CA SER A 67 -14.89 -16.33 -0.84
C SER A 67 -13.82 -15.39 -1.40
N PHE A 68 -13.27 -15.58 -2.62
CA PHE A 68 -12.36 -14.59 -3.20
C PHE A 68 -13.08 -13.28 -3.46
N TRP A 69 -14.26 -13.38 -4.07
CA TRP A 69 -15.11 -12.24 -4.33
C TRP A 69 -15.60 -11.64 -3.02
N ASP A 70 -16.03 -12.47 -2.06
CA ASP A 70 -16.49 -11.98 -0.76
C ASP A 70 -15.39 -11.21 -0.01
N ASP A 71 -14.16 -11.74 0.02
CA ASP A 71 -13.02 -11.10 0.67
C ASP A 71 -12.73 -9.73 0.03
N PHE A 72 -12.56 -9.67 -1.29
CA PHE A 72 -12.13 -8.42 -1.94
C PHE A 72 -13.26 -7.42 -2.16
N LEU A 73 -14.52 -7.84 -2.32
CA LEU A 73 -15.66 -6.92 -2.32
C LEU A 73 -15.89 -6.31 -0.93
N ARG A 74 -15.64 -7.08 0.14
CA ARG A 74 -15.61 -6.55 1.50
C ARG A 74 -14.51 -5.50 1.64
N ILE A 75 -13.28 -5.79 1.20
CA ILE A 75 -12.16 -4.84 1.27
C ILE A 75 -12.48 -3.58 0.45
N VAL A 76 -12.97 -3.70 -0.78
CA VAL A 76 -13.41 -2.54 -1.60
C VAL A 76 -14.38 -1.64 -0.83
N ARG A 77 -15.36 -2.23 -0.11
CA ARG A 77 -16.30 -1.46 0.70
C ARG A 77 -15.60 -0.76 1.87
N GLU A 78 -14.73 -1.49 2.59
CA GLU A 78 -13.96 -0.94 3.71
C GLU A 78 -13.10 0.25 3.25
N GLU A 79 -12.35 0.12 2.16
CA GLU A 79 -11.54 1.19 1.56
C GLU A 79 -12.38 2.40 1.13
N ALA A 80 -13.57 2.17 0.57
CA ALA A 80 -14.49 3.24 0.21
C ALA A 80 -15.00 3.99 1.46
N GLU A 81 -15.32 3.27 2.54
CA GLU A 81 -15.70 3.89 3.82
C GLU A 81 -14.54 4.68 4.44
N HIS A 82 -13.33 4.13 4.39
CA HIS A 82 -12.11 4.79 4.86
C HIS A 82 -11.87 6.08 4.10
N PHE A 83 -11.88 6.03 2.76
CA PHE A 83 -11.73 7.19 1.89
C PHE A 83 -12.78 8.27 2.22
N LEU A 84 -14.05 7.89 2.33
CA LEU A 84 -15.13 8.82 2.64
C LEU A 84 -14.96 9.45 4.04
N SER A 85 -14.48 8.69 5.02
CA SER A 85 -14.22 9.21 6.36
C SER A 85 -13.10 10.25 6.36
N TRP A 86 -12.02 10.02 5.60
CA TRP A 86 -10.90 10.95 5.51
C TRP A 86 -11.21 12.20 4.70
N THR A 87 -11.92 12.05 3.59
CA THR A 87 -12.35 13.20 2.77
C THR A 87 -13.31 14.09 3.54
N ARG A 88 -14.28 13.50 4.27
CA ARG A 88 -15.13 14.24 5.21
C ARG A 88 -14.30 14.96 6.27
N ARG A 89 -13.31 14.28 6.86
CA ARG A 89 -12.44 14.88 7.88
C ARG A 89 -11.65 16.08 7.34
N LEU A 90 -11.16 16.01 6.11
CA LEU A 90 -10.46 17.11 5.43
C LEU A 90 -11.39 18.31 5.20
N GLU A 91 -12.61 18.05 4.70
CA GLU A 91 -13.55 19.11 4.37
C GLU A 91 -14.11 19.77 5.63
N GLU A 92 -14.69 18.99 6.55
CA GLU A 92 -15.40 19.52 7.72
C GLU A 92 -14.44 20.13 8.74
N GLY A 93 -13.31 19.48 9.02
CA GLY A 93 -12.43 19.92 10.09
C GLY A 93 -11.22 20.74 9.63
N TYR A 94 -10.98 20.88 8.31
CA TYR A 94 -9.90 21.74 7.80
C TYR A 94 -10.31 22.65 6.65
N GLY A 95 -11.51 22.51 6.07
CA GLY A 95 -11.93 23.30 4.91
C GLY A 95 -11.11 22.99 3.66
N ILE A 96 -10.53 21.80 3.58
CA ILE A 96 -9.67 21.36 2.49
C ILE A 96 -10.38 20.22 1.75
N ARG A 97 -10.49 20.31 0.43
CA ARG A 97 -11.04 19.21 -0.38
C ARG A 97 -9.95 18.19 -0.69
N TYR A 98 -10.35 16.95 -0.94
CA TYR A 98 -9.45 15.96 -1.53
C TYR A 98 -9.00 16.38 -2.94
N GLY A 99 -7.83 15.90 -3.37
CA GLY A 99 -7.20 16.28 -4.65
C GLY A 99 -6.55 17.67 -4.69
N THR A 100 -6.55 18.41 -3.58
CA THR A 100 -6.04 19.79 -3.52
C THR A 100 -4.56 19.92 -3.16
N LEU A 101 -3.99 18.88 -2.55
CA LEU A 101 -2.59 18.81 -2.18
C LEU A 101 -1.86 17.80 -3.07
N PRO A 102 -0.55 17.98 -3.30
CA PRO A 102 0.24 17.03 -4.06
C PRO A 102 0.38 15.70 -3.32
N VAL A 103 0.47 14.63 -4.09
CA VAL A 103 0.53 13.24 -3.63
C VAL A 103 1.61 12.50 -4.40
N HIS A 104 2.01 11.32 -3.90
CA HIS A 104 2.99 10.46 -4.54
C HIS A 104 2.33 9.26 -5.23
N ASP A 105 2.95 8.78 -6.30
CA ASP A 105 2.41 7.68 -7.12
C ASP A 105 2.93 6.29 -6.70
N ALA A 106 3.38 6.13 -5.46
CA ALA A 106 4.03 4.89 -5.01
C ALA A 106 3.17 3.62 -5.17
N LEU A 107 1.85 3.73 -4.99
CA LEU A 107 0.91 2.63 -5.22
C LEU A 107 0.75 2.32 -6.72
N TRP A 108 0.72 3.35 -7.57
CA TRP A 108 0.68 3.20 -9.02
C TRP A 108 1.93 2.52 -9.56
N GLU A 109 3.12 2.91 -9.08
CA GLU A 109 4.38 2.28 -9.46
C GLU A 109 4.37 0.78 -9.14
N CYS A 110 3.82 0.41 -7.97
CA CYS A 110 3.65 -0.98 -7.58
C CYS A 110 2.63 -1.71 -8.47
N ALA A 111 1.54 -1.06 -8.81
CA ALA A 111 0.50 -1.59 -9.69
C ALA A 111 1.05 -1.88 -11.09
N GLU A 112 1.75 -0.92 -11.68
CA GLU A 112 2.35 -1.02 -13.01
C GLU A 112 3.44 -2.10 -13.04
N ALA A 113 4.31 -2.16 -12.01
CA ALA A 113 5.37 -3.16 -11.91
C ALA A 113 4.88 -4.61 -11.72
N SER A 114 3.59 -4.78 -11.42
CA SER A 114 2.95 -6.08 -11.14
C SER A 114 1.75 -6.39 -12.03
N LYS A 115 1.47 -5.56 -13.05
CA LYS A 115 0.26 -5.67 -13.88
C LYS A 115 0.14 -6.97 -14.69
N ASP A 116 1.22 -7.72 -14.80
CA ASP A 116 1.35 -8.92 -15.63
C ASP A 116 1.28 -10.24 -14.84
N ASP A 117 1.28 -10.20 -13.50
CA ASP A 117 1.25 -11.41 -12.67
C ASP A 117 0.52 -11.16 -11.34
N VAL A 118 -0.55 -11.92 -11.09
CA VAL A 118 -1.34 -11.80 -9.87
C VAL A 118 -0.52 -12.04 -8.59
N MET A 119 0.46 -12.95 -8.61
CA MET A 119 1.30 -13.16 -7.42
C MET A 119 2.23 -11.98 -7.18
N ALA A 120 2.73 -11.33 -8.24
CA ALA A 120 3.44 -10.07 -8.11
C ALA A 120 2.52 -8.97 -7.57
N ARG A 121 1.25 -8.93 -8.02
CA ARG A 121 0.26 -7.95 -7.55
C ARG A 121 -0.02 -8.08 -6.06
N PHE A 122 -0.35 -9.29 -5.60
CA PHE A 122 -0.52 -9.56 -4.17
C PHE A 122 0.74 -9.22 -3.36
N SER A 123 1.92 -9.54 -3.90
CA SER A 123 3.19 -9.21 -3.23
C SER A 123 3.35 -7.70 -3.03
N LEU A 124 3.17 -6.91 -4.08
CA LEU A 124 3.46 -5.48 -3.98
C LEU A 124 2.36 -4.66 -3.34
N ILE A 125 1.10 -5.04 -3.47
CA ILE A 125 -0.03 -4.29 -2.90
C ILE A 125 -0.39 -4.85 -1.53
N ASN A 126 -1.01 -6.04 -1.48
CA ASN A 126 -1.59 -6.57 -0.26
C ASN A 126 -0.55 -6.97 0.81
N LEU A 127 0.60 -7.52 0.40
CA LEU A 127 1.60 -8.02 1.36
C LEU A 127 2.66 -7.00 1.72
N LEU A 128 2.87 -5.98 0.88
CA LEU A 128 3.90 -4.97 1.11
C LEU A 128 3.32 -3.61 1.52
N GLN A 129 2.34 -3.08 0.80
CA GLN A 129 1.83 -1.73 1.04
C GLN A 129 0.79 -1.73 2.17
N GLU A 130 -0.14 -2.68 2.20
CA GLU A 130 -1.08 -2.79 3.34
C GLU A 130 -0.34 -3.13 4.64
N ALA A 131 0.64 -4.03 4.55
CA ALA A 131 1.48 -4.34 5.70
C ALA A 131 2.33 -3.14 6.16
N ARG A 132 2.59 -2.15 5.29
CA ARG A 132 3.22 -0.88 5.67
C ARG A 132 2.22 0.07 6.33
N GLY A 133 0.94 0.01 5.96
CA GLY A 133 -0.15 0.64 6.70
C GLY A 133 -0.09 0.26 8.18
N LEU A 134 -0.04 -1.04 8.48
CA LEU A 134 0.09 -1.56 9.85
C LEU A 134 1.29 -0.99 10.65
N ASP A 135 2.41 -0.76 9.98
CA ASP A 135 3.63 -0.21 10.62
C ASP A 135 3.49 1.27 10.98
N THR A 136 2.73 2.01 10.17
CA THR A 136 2.66 3.48 10.27
C THR A 136 1.44 3.97 11.06
N SER A 137 0.42 3.13 11.25
CA SER A 137 -0.82 3.49 11.95
C SER A 137 -0.58 4.01 13.37
N GLU A 138 0.21 3.32 14.20
CA GLU A 138 0.45 3.76 15.59
C GLU A 138 1.28 5.06 15.66
N ILE A 139 2.31 5.17 14.82
CA ILE A 139 3.13 6.39 14.75
C ILE A 139 2.29 7.60 14.33
N THR A 140 1.41 7.39 13.34
CA THR A 140 0.49 8.40 12.84
C THR A 140 -0.54 8.78 13.90
N LEU A 141 -1.11 7.79 14.60
CA LEU A 141 -2.03 7.98 15.70
C LEU A 141 -1.44 8.89 16.78
N GLN A 142 -0.24 8.56 17.27
CA GLN A 142 0.45 9.35 18.29
C GLN A 142 0.75 10.77 17.80
N ARG A 143 1.06 10.93 16.51
CA ARG A 143 1.27 12.26 15.91
C ARG A 143 -0.01 13.08 15.88
N LEU A 144 -1.16 12.48 15.55
CA LEU A 144 -2.47 13.15 15.56
C LEU A 144 -2.86 13.59 16.97
N LEU A 145 -2.69 12.71 17.97
CA LEU A 145 -2.95 13.04 19.37
C LEU A 145 -2.08 14.19 19.89
N ARG A 146 -0.77 14.16 19.60
CA ARG A 146 0.14 15.26 19.97
C ARG A 146 -0.19 16.58 19.25
N ALA A 147 -0.85 16.52 18.10
CA ALA A 147 -1.33 17.69 17.38
C ALA A 147 -2.68 18.21 17.90
N GLY A 148 -3.28 17.55 18.90
CA GLY A 148 -4.58 17.92 19.44
C GLY A 148 -5.75 17.58 18.52
N ASP A 149 -5.61 16.51 17.71
CA ASP A 149 -6.63 16.08 16.75
C ASP A 149 -7.21 14.70 17.11
N PRO A 150 -8.06 14.63 18.15
CA PRO A 150 -8.64 13.36 18.60
C PRO A 150 -9.61 12.74 17.58
N VAL A 151 -10.25 13.56 16.73
CA VAL A 151 -11.23 13.09 15.73
C VAL A 151 -10.53 12.29 14.63
N SER A 152 -9.42 12.80 14.10
CA SER A 152 -8.63 12.02 13.12
C SER A 152 -7.97 10.82 13.76
N ALA A 153 -7.56 10.92 15.03
CA ALA A 153 -7.00 9.79 15.77
C ALA A 153 -8.02 8.65 15.94
N GLU A 154 -9.27 8.96 16.23
CA GLU A 154 -10.37 7.98 16.28
C GLU A 154 -10.67 7.39 14.91
N THR A 155 -10.70 8.22 13.87
CA THR A 155 -10.87 7.78 12.47
C THR A 155 -9.79 6.75 12.10
N LEU A 156 -8.52 7.06 12.36
CA LEU A 156 -7.41 6.16 12.10
C LEU A 156 -7.52 4.85 12.89
N ARG A 157 -7.92 4.90 14.16
CA ARG A 157 -8.12 3.68 14.97
C ARG A 157 -9.21 2.78 14.43
N LYS A 158 -10.26 3.34 13.83
CA LYS A 158 -11.31 2.55 13.21
C LYS A 158 -10.74 1.81 12.00
N ASN A 159 -10.15 2.55 11.06
CA ASN A 159 -9.60 1.98 9.83
C ASN A 159 -8.51 0.94 10.11
N ALA A 160 -7.57 1.26 11.01
CA ALA A 160 -6.44 0.39 11.36
C ALA A 160 -6.84 -1.00 11.90
N LYS A 161 -8.09 -1.18 12.38
CA LYS A 161 -8.58 -2.50 12.80
C LYS A 161 -8.92 -3.41 11.61
N GLU A 162 -9.30 -2.83 10.48
CA GLU A 162 -9.72 -3.56 9.28
C GLU A 162 -8.49 -3.98 8.43
N GLU A 163 -7.41 -3.18 8.48
CA GLU A 163 -6.12 -3.43 7.80
C GLU A 163 -5.51 -4.81 8.05
N GLU A 164 -5.64 -5.34 9.27
CA GLU A 164 -5.13 -6.69 9.58
C GLU A 164 -5.83 -7.76 8.74
N GLY A 165 -7.14 -7.58 8.50
CA GLY A 165 -7.94 -8.44 7.64
C GLY A 165 -7.59 -8.33 6.16
N HIS A 166 -7.11 -7.17 5.71
CA HIS A 166 -6.69 -6.95 4.32
C HIS A 166 -5.40 -7.69 4.02
N VAL A 167 -4.41 -7.57 4.92
CA VAL A 167 -3.15 -8.32 4.83
C VAL A 167 -3.40 -9.83 4.91
N ALA A 168 -4.28 -10.28 5.81
CA ALA A 168 -4.64 -11.68 5.93
C ALA A 168 -5.28 -12.24 4.64
N ALA A 169 -6.18 -11.49 4.00
CA ALA A 169 -6.73 -11.86 2.70
C ALA A 169 -5.64 -11.93 1.62
N GLY A 170 -4.70 -10.98 1.62
CA GLY A 170 -3.53 -11.00 0.75
C GLY A 170 -2.71 -12.29 0.90
N ILE A 171 -2.43 -12.73 2.12
CA ILE A 171 -1.68 -13.97 2.39
C ILE A 171 -2.45 -15.19 1.90
N LYS A 172 -3.74 -15.28 2.27
CA LYS A 172 -4.64 -16.37 1.86
C LYS A 172 -4.59 -16.57 0.35
N TRP A 173 -4.84 -15.51 -0.41
CA TRP A 173 -4.97 -15.60 -1.86
C TRP A 173 -3.63 -15.71 -2.59
N PHE A 174 -2.57 -15.10 -2.05
CA PHE A 174 -1.21 -15.32 -2.55
C PHE A 174 -0.80 -16.80 -2.44
N CYS A 175 -0.99 -17.41 -1.28
CA CYS A 175 -0.69 -18.83 -1.06
C CYS A 175 -1.60 -19.74 -1.88
N TYR A 176 -2.90 -19.42 -1.99
CA TYR A 176 -3.82 -20.15 -2.86
C TYR A 176 -3.34 -20.17 -4.32
N VAL A 177 -2.93 -19.02 -4.87
CA VAL A 177 -2.42 -18.96 -6.26
C VAL A 177 -1.12 -19.76 -6.40
N LYS A 178 -0.21 -19.69 -5.40
CA LYS A 178 1.01 -20.50 -5.39
C LYS A 178 0.68 -21.98 -5.54
N ASP A 179 -0.25 -22.47 -4.72
CA ASP A 179 -0.63 -23.88 -4.68
C ASP A 179 -1.38 -24.30 -5.94
N LYS A 180 -2.30 -23.46 -6.43
CA LYS A 180 -3.00 -23.68 -7.70
C LYS A 180 -2.04 -23.78 -8.89
N ARG A 181 -0.97 -22.98 -8.90
CA ARG A 181 0.09 -23.03 -9.91
C ARG A 181 1.08 -24.19 -9.70
N LEU A 182 0.87 -25.05 -8.69
CA LEU A 182 1.73 -26.19 -8.33
C LEU A 182 3.19 -25.80 -8.07
N LEU A 183 3.41 -24.57 -7.60
CA LEU A 183 4.73 -24.02 -7.39
C LEU A 183 5.35 -24.60 -6.11
N GLN A 184 6.56 -25.15 -6.26
CA GLN A 184 7.35 -25.71 -5.16
C GLN A 184 7.99 -24.61 -4.30
N GLY A 185 8.14 -24.86 -3.00
CA GLY A 185 8.70 -23.92 -2.03
C GLY A 185 7.62 -23.18 -1.22
N SER A 186 8.07 -22.37 -0.25
CA SER A 186 7.19 -21.61 0.65
C SER A 186 6.65 -20.33 0.01
N CYS A 187 5.54 -19.80 0.53
CA CYS A 187 4.98 -18.53 0.07
C CYS A 187 5.96 -17.36 0.27
N GLU A 188 6.66 -17.33 1.41
CA GLU A 188 7.67 -16.31 1.74
C GLU A 188 8.75 -16.26 0.66
N SER A 189 9.19 -17.41 0.14
CA SER A 189 10.24 -17.43 -0.89
C SER A 189 9.80 -16.77 -2.20
N TYR A 190 8.54 -16.97 -2.62
CA TYR A 190 7.96 -16.28 -3.78
C TYR A 190 7.72 -14.81 -3.52
N PHE A 191 7.21 -14.47 -2.33
CA PHE A 191 7.04 -13.06 -1.94
C PHE A 191 8.39 -12.33 -2.01
N HIS A 192 9.44 -12.91 -1.43
CA HIS A 192 10.79 -12.35 -1.49
C HIS A 192 11.27 -12.15 -2.93
N ARG A 193 11.01 -13.14 -3.80
CA ARG A 193 11.38 -13.07 -5.21
C ARG A 193 10.67 -11.92 -5.91
N TYR A 194 9.34 -11.84 -5.84
CA TYR A 194 8.58 -10.77 -6.49
C TYR A 194 8.94 -9.39 -5.96
N VAL A 195 9.13 -9.24 -4.65
CA VAL A 195 9.58 -7.97 -4.07
C VAL A 195 10.95 -7.58 -4.61
N LYS A 196 11.94 -8.47 -4.61
CA LYS A 196 13.29 -8.17 -5.13
C LYS A 196 13.30 -7.84 -6.63
N GLU A 197 12.48 -8.54 -7.41
CA GLU A 197 12.41 -8.36 -8.86
C GLU A 197 11.66 -7.07 -9.25
N ARG A 198 10.57 -6.74 -8.54
CA ARG A 198 9.59 -5.77 -9.00
C ARG A 198 9.52 -4.50 -8.16
N TYR A 199 9.82 -4.56 -6.86
CA TYR A 199 9.75 -3.39 -5.99
C TYR A 199 11.01 -2.52 -6.14
N ARG A 200 10.81 -1.22 -6.38
CA ARG A 200 11.90 -0.24 -6.54
C ARG A 200 12.22 0.55 -5.27
N GLY A 201 11.37 0.45 -4.26
CA GLY A 201 11.56 1.13 -2.98
C GLY A 201 12.43 0.34 -2.00
N ARG A 202 12.46 0.82 -0.75
CA ARG A 202 13.18 0.17 0.35
C ARG A 202 12.19 -0.40 1.35
N ILE A 203 12.57 -1.52 1.94
CA ILE A 203 11.88 -2.10 3.10
C ILE A 203 12.75 -1.82 4.31
N VAL A 204 12.21 -1.02 5.23
CA VAL A 204 12.94 -0.52 6.39
C VAL A 204 12.06 -0.61 7.64
N PRO A 205 12.64 -0.98 8.80
CA PRO A 205 11.96 -0.90 10.09
C PRO A 205 11.72 0.56 10.52
N PRO A 206 10.88 0.81 11.55
CA PRO A 206 10.24 -0.17 12.44
C PRO A 206 9.05 -0.90 11.79
N PHE A 207 8.91 -2.18 12.12
CA PHE A 207 7.74 -2.99 11.75
C PHE A 207 6.81 -3.12 12.96
N ASN A 208 5.50 -3.09 12.72
CA ASN A 208 4.51 -3.49 13.71
C ASN A 208 4.38 -5.01 13.72
N VAL A 209 5.35 -5.67 14.35
CA VAL A 209 5.47 -7.14 14.39
C VAL A 209 4.19 -7.79 14.91
N GLU A 210 3.56 -7.16 15.90
CA GLU A 210 2.38 -7.71 16.57
C GLU A 210 1.13 -7.62 15.69
N ALA A 211 0.87 -6.48 15.03
CA ALA A 211 -0.23 -6.38 14.06
C ALA A 211 0.00 -7.28 12.84
N ARG A 212 1.22 -7.33 12.30
CA ARG A 212 1.58 -8.23 11.19
C ARG A 212 1.37 -9.70 11.58
N ARG A 213 1.75 -10.11 12.79
CA ARG A 213 1.52 -11.48 13.29
C ARG A 213 0.03 -11.79 13.41
N ARG A 214 -0.81 -10.87 13.89
CA ARG A 214 -2.28 -11.05 13.92
C ARG A 214 -2.88 -11.19 12.52
N ALA A 215 -2.32 -10.50 11.53
CA ALA A 215 -2.68 -10.68 10.12
C ALA A 215 -2.14 -12.00 9.50
N GLY A 216 -1.39 -12.82 10.26
CA GLY A 216 -0.76 -14.05 9.77
C GLY A 216 0.60 -13.86 9.09
N MET A 217 1.13 -12.63 9.05
CA MET A 217 2.43 -12.30 8.45
C MET A 217 3.55 -12.39 9.49
N CYS A 218 4.19 -13.55 9.60
CA CYS A 218 5.33 -13.71 10.50
C CYS A 218 6.59 -12.99 9.96
N GLU A 219 7.58 -12.85 10.84
CA GLU A 219 8.84 -12.14 10.60
C GLU A 219 9.63 -12.66 9.38
N ALA A 220 9.49 -13.96 9.08
CA ALA A 220 10.12 -14.60 7.93
C ALA A 220 9.70 -14.02 6.58
N TRP A 221 8.54 -13.36 6.50
CA TRP A 221 8.08 -12.71 5.27
C TRP A 221 8.86 -11.44 4.94
N TYR A 222 9.31 -10.66 5.92
CA TYR A 222 9.76 -9.27 5.67
C TYR A 222 11.15 -8.93 6.21
N PHE A 223 11.62 -9.57 7.28
CA PHE A 223 12.99 -9.32 7.76
C PHE A 223 14.08 -9.65 6.73
N PRO A 224 13.99 -10.75 5.95
CA PRO A 224 14.97 -11.05 4.90
C PRO A 224 15.01 -10.04 3.74
N LEU A 225 14.02 -9.14 3.66
CA LEU A 225 13.92 -8.11 2.63
C LEU A 225 14.42 -6.73 3.09
N VAL A 226 14.79 -6.59 4.37
CA VAL A 226 15.28 -5.32 4.93
C VAL A 226 16.49 -4.86 4.13
N THR A 227 16.40 -3.66 3.59
CA THR A 227 17.48 -3.07 2.82
C THR A 227 18.41 -2.28 3.74
N PRO A 228 19.67 -2.71 3.91
CA PRO A 228 20.60 -2.01 4.80
C PRO A 228 20.76 -0.54 4.39
N SER A 229 20.91 0.32 5.40
CA SER A 229 21.19 1.73 5.20
C SER A 229 22.52 1.93 4.47
N LYS A 230 22.70 3.11 3.86
CA LYS A 230 23.96 3.47 3.20
C LYS A 230 25.16 3.32 4.15
N LYS A 231 24.99 3.74 5.40
CA LYS A 231 26.00 3.66 6.47
C LYS A 231 26.37 2.21 6.84
N GLU A 232 25.39 1.31 6.88
CA GLU A 232 25.63 -0.12 7.16
C GLU A 232 26.31 -0.83 5.99
N ARG A 233 25.98 -0.47 4.74
CA ARG A 233 26.68 -0.99 3.55
C ARG A 233 28.14 -0.54 3.51
N GLU A 234 28.40 0.72 3.81
CA GLU A 234 29.75 1.28 3.87
C GLU A 234 30.58 0.68 5.01
N ALA A 235 29.97 0.36 6.16
CA ALA A 235 30.63 -0.32 7.27
C ALA A 235 30.96 -1.78 6.95
N GLY A 236 30.04 -2.52 6.32
CA GLY A 236 30.28 -3.90 5.90
C GLY A 236 31.36 -4.03 4.82
N MET A 237 31.48 -3.04 3.92
CA MET A 237 32.50 -3.03 2.86
C MET A 237 33.91 -2.75 3.39
N LYS A 238 34.04 -2.01 4.50
CA LYS A 238 35.32 -1.78 5.20
C LYS A 238 35.80 -3.00 5.97
N GLN A 239 34.89 -3.78 6.58
CA GLN A 239 35.25 -5.01 7.29
C GLN A 239 35.66 -6.15 6.32
N GLY A 240 35.14 -6.16 5.09
CA GLY A 240 35.54 -7.12 4.06
C GLY A 240 36.90 -6.84 3.41
N SER A 241 37.45 -5.63 3.53
CA SER A 241 38.76 -5.26 2.96
C SER A 241 39.95 -5.49 3.89
N GLU A 242 39.71 -5.75 5.19
CA GLU A 242 40.77 -5.98 6.18
C GLU A 242 41.15 -7.47 6.31
N HIS A 243 40.60 -8.37 5.49
CA HIS A 243 40.89 -9.81 5.49
C HIS A 243 41.38 -10.33 4.11
N THR A 244 41.99 -9.44 3.31
CA THR A 244 42.72 -9.82 2.09
C THR A 244 44.18 -9.47 2.20
#